data_AF-A0A9N7NH75-F1
#
_entry.id   AF-A0A9N7NH75-F1
#
_cell.length_a   1.000
_cell.length_b   1.000
_cell.length_c   1.000
_cell.angle_alpha   90.00
_cell.angle_beta   90.00
_cell.angle_gamma   90.00
#
_symmetry.space_group_name_H-M   'P 1'
#
loop_
_entity.id
_entity.type
_entity.pdbx_description
1 polymer ?
#
loop_
_entity_poly.entity_id
_entity_poly.type
_entity_poly.pdbx_seq_one_letter_code
_entity_poly.pdbx_strand_id
1 'polypeptide(L)'
;MFNELRKLLSNWEVLTRGVTEIHDKVKELESLTTIEDTRPKREPKESSRRPTARNYINEHKERSAANEKVVTFLQCLVRQYIQPTENLPLNEIVFFDNIDKLQTALIGDPRRKIQADLLESNKLLKCSCCSKNYGGPVPSMHDTSIMYTLAQEHGDLINLHEWFHSFKAVVSRPPSQAKKRSKSSPSPKKRKESNEPQNKTDASIQAEFCRAVIELQITGLIRMPSKRRPDYVQRVAFGL
;
A
#
# COMPACT_ATOMS: atom_id res chain seq x y z
N MET A 1 0.85 -36.44 28.21
CA MET A 1 1.32 -36.74 26.85
C MET A 1 0.51 -37.82 26.12
N PHE A 2 0.60 -39.13 26.39
CA PHE A 2 -0.15 -40.13 25.60
C PHE A 2 -1.69 -40.02 25.73
N ASN A 3 -2.18 -39.71 26.93
CA ASN A 3 -3.60 -39.39 27.16
C ASN A 3 -4.06 -38.13 26.43
N GLU A 4 -3.16 -37.17 26.16
CA GLU A 4 -3.48 -35.96 25.42
C GLU A 4 -3.47 -36.23 23.91
N LEU A 5 -2.50 -37.02 23.42
CA LEU A 5 -2.45 -37.46 22.03
C LEU A 5 -3.69 -38.28 21.66
N ARG A 6 -4.13 -39.19 22.54
CA ARG A 6 -5.33 -39.99 22.32
C ARG A 6 -6.62 -39.15 22.33
N LYS A 7 -6.72 -38.19 23.25
CA LYS A 7 -7.82 -37.21 23.24
C LYS A 7 -7.83 -36.39 21.95
N LEU A 8 -6.64 -36.00 21.47
CA LEU A 8 -6.48 -35.25 20.23
C LEU A 8 -6.92 -36.08 19.00
N LEU A 9 -6.46 -37.34 18.91
CA LEU A 9 -6.81 -38.26 17.81
C LEU A 9 -8.32 -38.57 17.80
N SER A 10 -8.94 -38.80 18.95
CA SER A 10 -10.39 -39.01 19.06
C SER A 10 -11.19 -37.77 18.61
N ASN A 11 -10.73 -36.57 18.95
CA ASN A 11 -11.34 -35.34 18.45
C ASN A 11 -11.15 -35.20 16.93
N TRP A 12 -9.98 -35.56 16.41
CA TRP A 12 -9.71 -35.51 14.97
C TRP A 12 -10.50 -36.56 14.19
N GLU A 13 -10.78 -37.72 14.77
CA GLU A 13 -11.64 -38.74 14.16
C GLU A 13 -13.04 -38.17 13.85
N VAL A 14 -13.59 -37.36 14.76
CA VAL A 14 -14.89 -36.70 14.56
C VAL A 14 -14.79 -35.62 13.48
N LEU A 15 -13.76 -34.77 13.51
CA LEU A 15 -13.59 -33.64 12.58
C LEU A 15 -13.26 -34.08 11.14
N THR A 16 -12.64 -35.25 10.97
CA THR A 16 -12.13 -35.71 9.66
C THR A 16 -13.13 -36.57 8.88
N ARG A 17 -14.32 -36.87 9.42
CA ARG A 17 -15.32 -37.74 8.76
C ARG A 17 -15.69 -37.32 7.33
N GLY A 18 -15.55 -36.03 7.00
CA GLY A 18 -15.83 -35.51 5.66
C GLY A 18 -14.69 -35.67 4.65
N VAL A 19 -13.49 -36.03 5.09
CA VAL A 19 -12.29 -36.21 4.24
C VAL A 19 -11.70 -37.59 4.51
N THR A 20 -12.14 -38.56 3.72
CA THR A 20 -11.84 -40.00 3.89
C THR A 20 -10.35 -40.29 4.02
N GLU A 21 -9.52 -39.65 3.19
CA GLU A 21 -8.07 -39.83 3.17
C GLU A 21 -7.38 -39.44 4.49
N ILE A 22 -7.86 -38.37 5.13
CA ILE A 22 -7.34 -37.89 6.43
C ILE A 22 -7.91 -38.79 7.53
N HIS A 23 -9.18 -39.13 7.45
CA HIS A 23 -9.88 -39.94 8.44
C HIS A 23 -9.23 -41.32 8.61
N ASP A 24 -8.89 -41.98 7.50
CA ASP A 24 -8.29 -43.32 7.52
C ASP A 24 -6.90 -43.29 8.17
N LYS A 25 -6.10 -42.25 7.92
CA LYS A 25 -4.79 -42.07 8.57
C LYS A 25 -4.89 -41.71 10.05
N VAL A 26 -5.92 -40.96 10.46
CA VAL A 26 -6.20 -40.70 11.88
C VAL A 26 -6.57 -41.98 12.60
N LYS A 27 -7.41 -42.84 12.00
CA LYS A 27 -7.74 -44.17 12.54
C LYS A 27 -6.54 -45.10 12.60
N GLU A 28 -5.66 -45.07 11.61
CA GLU A 28 -4.39 -45.81 11.64
C GLU A 28 -3.54 -45.39 12.85
N LEU A 29 -3.38 -44.08 13.07
CA LEU A 29 -2.63 -43.55 14.23
C LEU A 29 -3.31 -43.86 15.57
N GLU A 30 -4.63 -43.78 15.63
CA GLU A 30 -5.40 -44.16 16.82
C GLU A 30 -5.20 -45.64 17.15
N SER A 31 -5.28 -46.52 16.15
CA SER A 31 -5.06 -47.96 16.33
C SER A 31 -3.67 -48.26 16.90
N LEU A 32 -2.62 -47.59 16.41
CA LEU A 32 -1.25 -47.73 16.89
C LEU A 32 -1.08 -47.24 18.34
N THR A 33 -1.81 -46.20 18.74
CA THR A 33 -1.81 -45.72 20.14
C THR A 33 -2.65 -46.59 21.08
N THR A 34 -3.68 -47.28 20.59
CA THR A 34 -4.51 -48.21 21.39
C THR A 34 -3.88 -49.58 21.62
N ILE A 35 -3.09 -50.10 20.67
CA ILE A 35 -2.41 -51.40 20.79
C ILE A 35 -1.42 -51.43 21.97
N GLU A 36 -0.82 -50.28 22.33
CA GLU A 36 0.10 -50.15 23.46
C GLU A 36 -0.57 -50.35 24.84
N ASP A 37 -1.85 -49.98 25.00
CA ASP A 37 -2.60 -50.12 26.27
C ASP A 37 -3.11 -51.56 26.50
N THR A 38 -3.36 -52.32 25.43
CA THR A 38 -3.86 -53.70 25.52
C THR A 38 -2.81 -54.76 25.85
N ARG A 39 -1.52 -54.41 25.99
CA ARG A 39 -0.57 -55.33 26.62
C ARG A 39 -0.98 -55.47 28.09
N PRO A 40 -1.44 -56.65 28.56
CA PRO A 40 -2.07 -56.77 29.86
C PRO A 40 -1.08 -56.34 30.94
N LYS A 41 -1.52 -55.42 31.82
CA LYS A 41 -0.93 -55.24 33.14
C LYS A 41 -0.91 -56.61 33.81
N ARG A 42 0.24 -57.28 33.80
CA ARG A 42 0.43 -58.54 34.52
C ARG A 42 0.08 -58.27 35.98
N GLU A 43 -0.91 -59.00 36.49
CA GLU A 43 -1.28 -58.94 37.90
C GLU A 43 -0.04 -59.20 38.79
N PRO A 44 0.08 -58.52 39.94
CA PRO A 44 1.23 -58.67 40.82
C PRO A 44 1.14 -59.99 41.58
N LYS A 45 1.68 -61.08 41.02
CA LYS A 45 2.12 -62.23 41.81
C LYS A 45 3.62 -62.15 42.03
N GLU A 46 3.94 -61.65 43.21
CA GLU A 46 5.09 -61.95 44.07
C GLU A 46 6.15 -62.88 43.44
N SER A 47 7.07 -62.31 42.69
CA SER A 47 8.47 -62.75 42.65
C SER A 47 9.34 -61.69 41.98
N SER A 48 10.42 -61.36 42.68
CA SER A 48 11.47 -60.43 42.30
C SER A 48 11.94 -60.59 40.84
N ARG A 49 11.62 -59.64 39.97
CA ARG A 49 12.42 -59.30 38.78
C ARG A 49 12.37 -57.79 38.56
N ARG A 50 13.49 -57.11 38.81
CA ARG A 50 13.70 -55.71 38.44
C ARG A 50 13.35 -55.52 36.96
N PRO A 51 12.65 -54.44 36.56
CA PRO A 51 12.49 -54.13 35.14
C PRO A 51 13.89 -53.93 34.55
N THR A 52 14.28 -54.78 33.61
CA THR A 52 15.55 -54.66 32.91
C THR A 52 15.57 -53.34 32.14
N ALA A 53 16.67 -52.58 32.22
CA ALA A 53 16.87 -51.32 31.48
C ALA A 53 16.51 -51.43 29.98
N ARG A 54 16.61 -52.63 29.43
CA ARG A 54 16.21 -53.01 28.06
C ARG A 54 14.73 -52.77 27.74
N ASN A 55 13.81 -52.99 28.69
CA ASN A 55 12.37 -52.76 28.48
C ASN A 55 12.04 -51.26 28.46
N TYR A 56 12.69 -50.47 29.32
CA TYR A 56 12.52 -49.02 29.35
C TYR A 56 13.05 -48.36 28.08
N ILE A 57 14.18 -48.84 27.56
CA ILE A 57 14.74 -48.41 26.27
C ILE A 57 13.82 -48.78 25.11
N ASN A 58 13.18 -49.96 25.16
CA ASN A 58 12.28 -50.41 24.09
C ASN A 58 10.95 -49.64 24.09
N GLU A 59 10.36 -49.36 25.25
CA GLU A 59 9.18 -48.48 25.38
C GLU A 59 9.49 -47.05 24.92
N HIS A 60 10.66 -46.50 25.26
CA HIS A 60 11.07 -45.17 24.80
C HIS A 60 11.26 -45.14 23.27
N LYS A 61 11.79 -46.21 22.68
CA LYS A 61 11.98 -46.35 21.23
C LYS A 61 10.65 -46.49 20.48
N GLU A 62 9.72 -47.29 21.01
CA GLU A 62 8.35 -47.45 20.49
C GLU A 62 7.57 -46.13 20.55
N ARG A 63 7.64 -45.39 21.68
CA ARG A 63 7.04 -44.05 21.83
C ARG A 63 7.64 -43.02 20.86
N SER A 64 8.95 -43.05 20.68
CA SER A 64 9.63 -42.18 19.71
C SER A 64 9.16 -42.45 18.28
N ALA A 65 8.93 -43.73 17.93
CA ALA A 65 8.44 -44.12 16.61
C ALA A 65 6.97 -43.72 16.38
N ALA A 66 6.11 -43.84 17.40
CA ALA A 66 4.72 -43.37 17.31
C ALA A 66 4.65 -41.84 17.11
N ASN A 67 5.46 -41.08 17.86
CA ASN A 67 5.57 -39.64 17.69
C ASN A 67 6.10 -39.25 16.31
N GLU A 68 7.10 -39.98 15.79
CA GLU A 68 7.65 -39.76 14.45
C GLU A 68 6.61 -39.98 13.34
N LYS A 69 5.73 -40.98 13.50
CA LYS A 69 4.59 -41.21 12.59
C LYS A 69 3.57 -40.06 12.65
N VAL A 70 3.24 -39.57 13.85
CA VAL A 70 2.35 -38.41 14.01
C VAL A 70 2.94 -37.16 13.37
N VAL A 71 4.24 -36.91 13.57
CA VAL A 71 4.95 -35.78 12.94
C VAL A 71 4.94 -35.91 11.42
N THR A 72 5.20 -37.12 10.89
CA THR A 72 5.16 -37.37 9.45
C THR A 72 3.76 -37.14 8.88
N PHE A 73 2.72 -37.59 9.59
CA PHE A 73 1.33 -37.34 9.20
C PHE A 73 0.98 -35.85 9.19
N LEU A 74 1.36 -35.11 10.22
CA LEU A 74 1.19 -33.66 10.27
C LEU A 74 1.90 -32.96 9.13
N GLN A 75 3.14 -33.36 8.82
CA GLN A 75 3.89 -32.83 7.69
C GLN A 75 3.18 -33.11 6.36
N CYS A 76 2.60 -34.31 6.18
CA CYS A 76 1.78 -34.63 5.02
C CYS A 76 0.54 -33.75 4.94
N LEU A 77 -0.17 -33.52 6.05
CA LEU A 77 -1.36 -32.67 6.08
C LEU A 77 -1.05 -31.23 5.68
N VAL A 78 -0.01 -30.64 6.29
CA VAL A 78 0.42 -29.28 5.95
C VAL A 78 0.79 -29.20 4.48
N ARG A 79 1.58 -30.16 3.98
CA ARG A 79 2.00 -30.19 2.57
C ARG A 79 0.85 -30.41 1.60
N GLN A 80 -0.19 -31.15 1.95
CA GLN A 80 -1.24 -31.50 1.01
C GLN A 80 -2.40 -30.49 1.03
N TYR A 81 -2.72 -29.94 2.21
CA TYR A 81 -3.94 -29.16 2.42
C TYR A 81 -3.68 -27.69 2.79
N ILE A 82 -2.51 -27.34 3.32
CA ILE A 82 -2.13 -25.95 3.62
C ILE A 82 -1.21 -25.46 2.50
N GLN A 83 -1.79 -25.36 1.31
CA GLN A 83 -1.13 -24.77 0.15
C GLN A 83 -1.37 -23.26 0.14
N PRO A 84 -0.39 -22.46 -0.34
CA PRO A 84 -0.60 -21.05 -0.63
C PRO A 84 -1.85 -20.87 -1.51
N THR A 85 -2.68 -19.90 -1.17
CA THR A 85 -3.92 -19.60 -1.91
C THR A 85 -3.65 -19.22 -3.36
N GLU A 86 -2.44 -18.77 -3.66
CA GLU A 86 -1.89 -18.46 -4.99
C GLU A 86 -1.77 -19.69 -5.90
N ASN A 87 -1.74 -20.89 -5.32
CA ASN A 87 -1.64 -22.14 -6.08
C ASN A 87 -3.01 -22.68 -6.53
N LEU A 88 -4.11 -22.03 -6.12
CA LEU A 88 -5.45 -22.42 -6.52
C LEU A 88 -5.81 -21.77 -7.86
N PRO A 89 -6.38 -22.51 -8.83
CA PRO A 89 -6.85 -21.91 -10.07
C PRO A 89 -7.97 -20.91 -9.77
N LEU A 90 -7.94 -19.75 -10.42
CA LEU A 90 -8.94 -18.67 -10.25
C LEU A 90 -9.05 -18.15 -8.80
N ASN A 91 -7.96 -18.19 -8.04
CA ASN A 91 -7.91 -17.69 -6.67
C ASN A 91 -8.26 -16.19 -6.59
N GLU A 92 -8.04 -15.41 -7.65
CA GLU A 92 -8.31 -13.98 -7.71
C GLU A 92 -9.81 -13.64 -7.62
N ILE A 93 -10.69 -14.62 -7.86
CA ILE A 93 -12.14 -14.44 -7.70
C ILE A 93 -12.53 -14.37 -6.22
N VAL A 94 -11.82 -15.11 -5.37
CA VAL A 94 -12.15 -15.27 -3.94
C VAL A 94 -11.25 -14.40 -3.07
N PHE A 95 -10.00 -14.20 -3.47
CA PHE A 95 -8.99 -13.48 -2.69
C PHE A 95 -8.60 -12.17 -3.36
N PHE A 96 -8.49 -11.12 -2.56
CA PHE A 96 -7.97 -9.82 -2.98
C PHE A 96 -6.57 -9.62 -2.42
N ASP A 97 -5.60 -9.40 -3.31
CA ASP A 97 -4.16 -9.37 -3.00
C ASP A 97 -3.56 -7.95 -3.03
N ASN A 98 -4.27 -6.97 -3.59
CA ASN A 98 -3.72 -5.64 -3.83
C ASN A 98 -3.77 -4.77 -2.56
N ILE A 99 -2.87 -5.08 -1.64
CA ILE A 99 -2.74 -4.41 -0.34
C ILE A 99 -2.51 -2.91 -0.53
N ASP A 100 -1.71 -2.49 -1.52
CA ASP A 100 -1.43 -1.06 -1.76
C ASP A 100 -2.70 -0.26 -2.09
N LYS A 101 -3.58 -0.80 -2.93
CA LYS A 101 -4.87 -0.16 -3.23
C LYS A 101 -5.75 -0.11 -1.98
N LEU A 102 -5.81 -1.18 -1.21
CA LEU A 102 -6.60 -1.22 0.03
C LEU A 102 -6.07 -0.23 1.07
N GLN A 103 -4.76 -0.20 1.25
CA GLN A 103 -4.08 0.70 2.18
C GLN A 103 -4.29 2.16 1.78
N THR A 104 -4.18 2.47 0.48
CA THR A 104 -4.45 3.82 -0.03
C THR A 104 -5.91 4.22 0.19
N ALA A 105 -6.86 3.30 0.00
CA ALA A 105 -8.28 3.55 0.19
C ALA A 105 -8.69 3.67 1.67
N LEU A 106 -8.07 2.90 2.57
CA LEU A 106 -8.46 2.83 3.98
C LEU A 106 -7.70 3.80 4.88
N ILE A 107 -6.38 3.94 4.71
CA ILE A 107 -5.54 4.72 5.62
C ILE A 107 -5.58 6.21 5.30
N GLY A 108 -5.78 6.57 4.02
CA GLY A 108 -6.02 7.94 3.55
C GLY A 108 -4.99 8.98 4.04
N ASP A 109 -4.06 9.40 3.18
CA ASP A 109 -3.18 10.54 3.45
C ASP A 109 -3.56 11.76 2.58
N PRO A 110 -4.59 12.52 2.97
CA PRO A 110 -5.12 13.60 2.13
C PRO A 110 -4.11 14.72 1.93
N ARG A 111 -3.27 15.01 2.93
CA ARG A 111 -2.27 16.09 2.82
C ARG A 111 -1.20 15.71 1.80
N ARG A 112 -0.60 14.53 1.93
CA ARG A 112 0.40 14.05 0.96
C ARG A 112 -0.20 13.94 -0.43
N LYS A 113 -1.44 13.48 -0.55
CA LYS A 113 -2.16 13.38 -1.82
C LYS A 113 -2.33 14.75 -2.49
N ILE A 114 -2.78 15.76 -1.76
CA ILE A 114 -2.90 17.13 -2.27
C ILE A 114 -1.54 17.66 -2.73
N GLN A 115 -0.46 17.45 -1.95
CA GLN A 115 0.89 17.87 -2.34
C GLN A 115 1.31 17.22 -3.65
N ALA A 116 1.15 15.90 -3.78
CA ALA A 116 1.51 15.16 -4.98
C ALA A 116 0.68 15.63 -6.19
N ASP A 117 -0.63 15.81 -6.01
CA ASP A 117 -1.53 16.23 -7.08
C ASP A 117 -1.26 17.68 -7.53
N LEU A 118 -0.82 18.57 -6.64
CA LEU A 118 -0.42 19.93 -7.02
C LEU A 118 0.86 19.95 -7.85
N LEU A 119 1.86 19.12 -7.51
CA LEU A 119 3.11 19.00 -8.27
C LEU A 119 2.92 18.26 -9.60
N GLU A 120 2.02 17.27 -9.63
CA GLU A 120 1.75 16.42 -10.80
C GLU A 120 0.36 16.66 -11.41
N SER A 121 -0.11 17.91 -11.36
CA SER A 121 -1.46 18.29 -11.81
C SER A 121 -1.76 17.91 -13.26
N ASN A 122 -0.73 17.87 -14.10
CA ASN A 122 -0.83 17.43 -15.49
C ASN A 122 -1.18 15.94 -15.64
N LYS A 123 -0.71 15.06 -14.73
CA LYS A 123 -1.05 13.63 -14.74
C LYS A 123 -2.51 13.40 -14.34
N LEU A 124 -3.01 14.23 -13.42
CA LEU A 124 -4.40 14.17 -12.95
C LEU A 124 -5.37 14.73 -14.00
N LEU A 125 -5.13 15.95 -14.48
CA LEU A 125 -6.00 16.65 -15.44
C LEU A 125 -5.85 16.15 -16.88
N LYS A 126 -4.72 15.50 -17.20
CA LYS A 126 -4.39 14.98 -18.54
C LYS A 126 -4.50 16.03 -19.65
N CYS A 127 -4.17 17.29 -19.33
CA CYS A 127 -4.22 18.40 -20.29
C CYS A 127 -3.11 18.32 -21.36
N SER A 128 -3.43 18.71 -22.59
CA SER A 128 -2.45 18.81 -23.69
C SER A 128 -1.56 20.06 -23.60
N CYS A 129 -2.01 21.10 -22.89
CA CYS A 129 -1.29 22.37 -22.73
C CYS A 129 -0.14 22.33 -21.71
N CYS A 130 -0.11 21.31 -20.86
CA CYS A 130 0.72 21.22 -19.66
C CYS A 130 1.55 19.90 -19.61
N SER A 131 1.26 18.95 -20.51
CA SER A 131 1.78 17.56 -20.45
C SER A 131 3.23 17.40 -20.90
N LYS A 132 3.80 18.37 -21.61
CA LYS A 132 5.12 18.25 -22.26
C LYS A 132 6.28 18.84 -21.45
N ASN A 133 6.06 19.17 -20.19
CA ASN A 133 7.06 19.88 -19.40
C ASN A 133 7.84 18.95 -18.47
N TYR A 134 9.17 18.99 -18.56
CA TYR A 134 10.09 18.12 -17.82
C TYR A 134 10.95 18.88 -16.78
N GLY A 135 10.71 20.16 -16.52
CA GLY A 135 11.65 20.94 -15.68
C GLY A 135 11.17 22.26 -15.09
N GLY A 136 9.87 22.45 -14.83
CA GLY A 136 9.39 23.61 -14.06
C GLY A 136 7.92 23.98 -14.26
N PRO A 137 7.44 25.08 -13.66
CA PRO A 137 6.08 25.56 -13.87
C PRO A 137 5.93 26.27 -15.24
N VAL A 138 4.77 26.10 -15.88
CA VAL A 138 4.39 26.76 -17.15
C VAL A 138 3.14 27.63 -16.96
N PRO A 139 2.96 28.69 -17.78
CA PRO A 139 1.79 29.57 -17.69
C PRO A 139 0.44 28.86 -17.88
N SER A 140 0.44 27.68 -18.51
CA SER A 140 -0.76 26.89 -18.78
C SER A 140 -1.21 26.02 -17.59
N MET A 141 -0.40 25.93 -16.53
CA MET A 141 -0.77 25.24 -15.29
C MET A 141 -1.73 26.09 -14.45
N HIS A 142 -2.46 25.45 -13.54
CA HIS A 142 -3.28 26.16 -12.57
C HIS A 142 -2.40 27.00 -11.62
N ASP A 143 -2.85 28.20 -11.26
CA ASP A 143 -2.07 29.16 -10.44
C ASP A 143 -1.57 28.52 -9.13
N THR A 144 -2.41 27.73 -8.47
CA THR A 144 -2.10 27.03 -7.21
C THR A 144 -1.03 25.97 -7.37
N SER A 145 -1.01 25.25 -8.50
CA SER A 145 0.06 24.31 -8.83
C SER A 145 1.36 25.05 -9.11
N ILE A 146 1.33 26.15 -9.88
CA ILE A 146 2.51 27.00 -10.13
C ILE A 146 3.09 27.49 -8.80
N MET A 147 2.24 28.05 -7.94
CA MET A 147 2.62 28.57 -6.63
C MET A 147 3.21 27.50 -5.73
N TYR A 148 2.59 26.31 -5.67
CA TYR A 148 3.09 25.21 -4.85
C TYR A 148 4.44 24.66 -5.35
N THR A 149 4.63 24.59 -6.68
CA THR A 149 5.92 24.21 -7.27
C THR A 149 7.00 25.23 -6.92
N LEU A 150 6.74 26.52 -7.10
CA LEU A 150 7.69 27.59 -6.75
C LEU A 150 8.02 27.56 -5.25
N ALA A 151 7.05 27.28 -4.38
CA ALA A 151 7.28 27.15 -2.94
C ALA A 151 8.28 26.04 -2.57
N GLN A 152 8.48 25.02 -3.42
CA GLN A 152 9.46 23.95 -3.14
C GLN A 152 10.91 24.43 -3.16
N GLU A 153 11.19 25.50 -3.90
CA GLU A 153 12.54 26.08 -4.04
C GLU A 153 12.97 26.85 -2.77
N HIS A 154 12.01 27.14 -1.89
CA HIS A 154 12.25 27.82 -0.62
C HIS A 154 12.32 26.83 0.56
N GLY A 155 13.02 27.21 1.62
CA GLY A 155 12.99 26.50 2.90
C GLY A 155 11.70 26.76 3.69
N ASP A 156 11.77 26.68 5.02
CA ASP A 156 10.58 26.79 5.88
C ASP A 156 9.82 28.11 5.78
N LEU A 157 10.52 29.18 5.43
CA LEU A 157 9.96 30.51 5.28
C LEU A 157 10.12 30.98 3.84
N ILE A 158 9.02 31.46 3.26
CA ILE A 158 8.97 32.01 1.91
C ILE A 158 8.77 33.51 2.02
N ASN A 159 9.65 34.29 1.40
CA ASN A 159 9.46 35.73 1.25
C ASN A 159 8.32 36.00 0.27
N LEU A 160 7.27 36.71 0.71
CA LEU A 160 6.08 36.98 -0.10
C LEU A 160 6.40 37.78 -1.37
N HIS A 161 7.31 38.75 -1.29
CA HIS A 161 7.66 39.61 -2.40
C HIS A 161 8.41 38.83 -3.49
N GLU A 162 9.42 38.04 -3.10
CA GLU A 162 10.15 37.18 -4.04
C GLU A 162 9.23 36.14 -4.67
N TRP A 163 8.36 35.52 -3.87
CA TRP A 163 7.43 34.51 -4.37
C TRP A 163 6.42 35.10 -5.37
N PHE A 164 5.92 36.31 -5.11
CA PHE A 164 5.08 37.04 -6.06
C PHE A 164 5.80 37.33 -7.37
N HIS A 165 7.05 37.80 -7.34
CA HIS A 165 7.82 38.07 -8.55
C HIS A 165 8.11 36.80 -9.35
N SER A 166 8.45 35.70 -8.68
CA SER A 166 8.62 34.38 -9.31
C SER A 166 7.32 33.92 -10.00
N PHE A 167 6.17 34.06 -9.33
CA PHE A 167 4.86 33.75 -9.91
C PHE A 167 4.55 34.62 -11.14
N LYS A 168 4.70 35.95 -11.00
CA LYS A 168 4.50 36.92 -12.08
C LYS A 168 5.38 36.59 -13.28
N ALA A 169 6.65 36.22 -13.05
CA ALA A 169 7.60 35.85 -14.09
C ALA A 169 7.25 34.54 -14.82
N VAL A 170 6.50 33.63 -14.18
CA VAL A 170 5.98 32.41 -14.84
C VAL A 170 4.73 32.74 -15.65
N VAL A 171 3.73 33.38 -15.05
CA VAL A 171 2.43 33.63 -15.70
C VAL A 171 2.54 34.61 -16.87
N SER A 172 3.50 35.54 -16.80
CA SER A 172 3.74 36.52 -17.87
C SER A 172 4.56 35.97 -19.04
N ARG A 173 5.02 34.71 -19.01
CA ARG A 173 5.78 34.14 -20.15
C ARG A 173 4.84 34.01 -21.35
N PRO A 174 5.28 34.44 -22.55
CA PRO A 174 4.48 34.21 -23.75
C PRO A 174 4.33 32.70 -23.95
N PRO A 175 3.14 32.21 -24.34
CA PRO A 175 2.98 30.81 -24.71
C PRO A 175 3.97 30.53 -25.84
N SER A 176 4.86 29.55 -25.62
CA SER A 176 5.86 29.18 -26.60
C SER A 176 5.15 28.90 -27.93
N GLN A 177 5.58 29.58 -28.99
CA GLN A 177 5.02 29.41 -30.34
C GLN A 177 5.38 28.01 -30.86
N ALA A 178 4.62 27.00 -30.44
CA ALA A 178 4.61 25.70 -31.09
C ALA A 178 3.97 25.85 -32.48
N LYS A 179 4.81 26.16 -33.48
CA LYS A 179 4.62 25.97 -34.93
C LYS A 179 3.16 25.96 -35.41
N LYS A 180 2.57 27.14 -35.63
CA LYS A 180 1.52 27.29 -36.66
C LYS A 180 2.16 27.16 -38.04
N ARG A 181 2.32 25.94 -38.53
CA ARG A 181 2.41 25.64 -39.97
C ARG A 181 1.20 24.80 -40.35
N SER A 182 0.06 25.44 -40.57
CA SER A 182 -0.99 24.91 -41.43
C SER A 182 -1.15 25.88 -42.60
N LYS A 183 -0.97 25.33 -43.80
CA LYS A 183 -0.96 26.05 -45.08
C LYS A 183 -2.38 26.47 -45.46
N SER A 184 -2.47 27.71 -45.96
CA SER A 184 -3.33 28.23 -47.03
C SER A 184 -4.84 27.92 -47.06
N SER A 185 -5.64 28.98 -46.91
CA SER A 185 -6.70 29.32 -47.87
C SER A 185 -6.94 30.86 -47.88
N PRO A 186 -7.21 31.51 -49.03
CA PRO A 186 -7.24 32.96 -49.10
C PRO A 186 -8.65 33.58 -49.02
N SER A 187 -8.85 34.45 -48.01
CA SER A 187 -9.67 35.70 -48.01
C SER A 187 -11.22 35.60 -48.05
N PRO A 188 -12.02 36.67 -47.73
CA PRO A 188 -11.64 38.08 -47.50
C PRO A 188 -12.26 38.83 -46.29
N LYS A 189 -11.49 39.82 -45.80
CA LYS A 189 -11.87 41.15 -45.24
C LYS A 189 -13.14 41.30 -44.36
N LYS A 190 -12.96 41.40 -43.03
CA LYS A 190 -13.33 42.59 -42.22
C LYS A 190 -12.97 42.41 -40.74
N ARG A 191 -12.55 43.54 -40.14
CA ARG A 191 -12.18 43.80 -38.74
C ARG A 191 -10.75 43.37 -38.34
N LYS A 192 -9.89 44.39 -38.31
CA LYS A 192 -8.62 44.44 -37.60
C LYS A 192 -8.95 44.49 -36.10
N GLU A 193 -9.29 43.35 -35.51
CA GLU A 193 -9.08 43.16 -34.07
C GLU A 193 -7.58 42.94 -33.90
N SER A 194 -6.94 43.89 -33.22
CA SER A 194 -5.61 43.74 -32.70
C SER A 194 -5.61 42.52 -31.75
N ASN A 195 -5.20 41.37 -32.25
CA ASN A 195 -4.72 40.25 -31.43
C ASN A 195 -3.38 40.66 -30.79
N GLU A 196 -3.39 41.71 -29.98
CA GLU A 196 -2.37 41.87 -28.96
C GLU A 196 -2.69 40.84 -27.88
N PRO A 197 -1.72 40.04 -27.41
CA PRO A 197 -1.93 39.27 -26.20
C PRO A 197 -2.35 40.28 -25.13
N GLN A 198 -3.55 40.13 -24.57
CA GLN A 198 -3.96 40.91 -23.40
C GLN A 198 -2.92 40.63 -22.32
N ASN A 199 -1.94 41.53 -22.19
CA ASN A 199 -1.00 41.49 -21.10
C ASN A 199 -1.84 41.66 -19.84
N LYS A 200 -1.91 40.60 -19.02
CA LYS A 200 -2.63 40.63 -17.75
C LYS A 200 -2.12 41.85 -16.97
N THR A 201 -3.05 42.65 -16.46
CA THR A 201 -2.68 43.81 -15.64
C THR A 201 -2.02 43.33 -14.34
N ASP A 202 -1.12 44.13 -13.78
CA ASP A 202 -0.47 43.81 -12.50
C ASP A 202 -1.48 43.54 -11.39
N ALA A 203 -2.59 44.28 -11.37
CA ALA A 203 -3.69 44.05 -10.43
C ALA A 203 -4.36 42.68 -10.61
N SER A 204 -4.52 42.20 -11.86
CA SER A 204 -5.06 40.87 -12.14
C SER A 204 -4.12 39.78 -11.66
N ILE A 205 -2.81 39.91 -11.91
CA ILE A 205 -1.81 38.95 -11.46
C ILE A 205 -1.73 38.92 -9.94
N GLN A 206 -1.84 40.07 -9.28
CA GLN A 206 -1.90 40.17 -7.83
C GLN A 206 -3.12 39.46 -7.25
N ALA A 207 -4.30 39.60 -7.87
CA ALA A 207 -5.51 38.90 -7.44
C ALA A 207 -5.38 37.37 -7.60
N GLU A 208 -4.82 36.90 -8.72
CA GLU A 208 -4.53 35.47 -8.96
C GLU A 208 -3.55 34.91 -7.92
N PHE A 209 -2.48 35.65 -7.63
CA PHE A 209 -1.52 35.30 -6.58
C PHE A 209 -2.21 35.18 -5.22
N CYS A 210 -2.97 36.20 -4.79
CA CYS A 210 -3.67 36.17 -3.51
C CYS A 210 -4.63 34.99 -3.40
N ARG A 211 -5.39 34.69 -4.47
CA ARG A 211 -6.27 33.53 -4.53
C ARG A 211 -5.50 32.23 -4.33
N ALA A 212 -4.41 32.03 -5.08
CA ALA A 212 -3.59 30.82 -4.96
C ALA A 212 -2.95 30.67 -3.57
N VAL A 213 -2.49 31.77 -2.95
CA VAL A 213 -1.98 31.76 -1.57
C VAL A 213 -3.07 31.32 -0.58
N ILE A 214 -4.30 31.84 -0.73
CA ILE A 214 -5.44 31.46 0.13
C ILE A 214 -5.78 29.98 -0.05
N GLU A 215 -5.78 29.46 -1.28
CA GLU A 215 -6.01 28.04 -1.53
C GLU A 215 -4.95 27.15 -0.85
N LEU A 216 -3.67 27.52 -0.93
CA LEU A 216 -2.58 26.83 -0.23
C LEU A 216 -2.71 26.91 1.30
N GLN A 217 -3.27 28.00 1.82
CA GLN A 217 -3.57 28.13 3.25
C GLN A 217 -4.74 27.21 3.65
N ILE A 218 -5.83 27.19 2.88
CA ILE A 218 -7.03 26.39 3.15
C ILE A 218 -6.69 24.89 3.15
N THR A 219 -5.86 24.45 2.21
CA THR A 219 -5.35 23.08 2.15
C THR A 219 -4.36 22.73 3.27
N GLY A 220 -3.98 23.71 4.10
CA GLY A 220 -3.08 23.52 5.24
C GLY A 220 -1.64 23.26 4.84
N LEU A 221 -1.20 23.73 3.67
CA LEU A 221 0.17 23.60 3.16
C LEU A 221 1.08 24.77 3.59
N ILE A 222 0.47 25.92 3.86
CA ILE A 222 1.16 27.12 4.38
C ILE A 222 0.41 27.74 5.55
N ARG A 223 1.12 28.53 6.35
CA ARG A 223 0.58 29.47 7.33
C ARG A 223 0.85 30.90 6.87
N MET A 224 -0.15 31.75 7.05
CA MET A 224 -0.08 33.18 6.73
C MET A 224 0.91 33.92 7.61
N PRO A 225 1.35 35.12 7.18
CA PRO A 225 2.32 35.89 7.92
C PRO A 225 1.85 36.21 9.34
N SER A 226 2.82 36.23 10.26
CA SER A 226 2.57 36.57 11.66
C SER A 226 2.90 38.04 11.92
N LYS A 227 2.42 38.59 13.03
CA LYS A 227 2.79 39.96 13.46
C LYS A 227 4.29 40.19 13.58
N ARG A 228 5.07 39.13 13.89
CA ARG A 228 6.54 39.21 14.04
C ARG A 228 7.28 39.20 12.70
N ARG A 229 6.69 38.64 11.66
CA ARG A 229 7.27 38.50 10.31
C ARG A 229 6.16 38.69 9.28
N PRO A 230 5.77 39.94 8.99
CA PRO A 230 4.65 40.24 8.10
C PRO A 230 4.95 39.92 6.62
N ASP A 231 6.24 39.85 6.24
CA ASP A 231 6.67 39.66 4.85
C ASP A 231 6.92 38.19 4.48
N TYR A 232 6.69 37.26 5.42
CA TYR A 232 6.99 35.84 5.22
C TYR A 232 5.78 34.96 5.48
N VAL A 233 5.55 33.98 4.60
CA VAL A 233 4.67 32.85 4.88
C VAL A 233 5.50 31.64 5.31
N GLN A 234 4.92 30.80 6.17
CA GLN A 234 5.59 29.60 6.66
C GLN A 234 5.05 28.38 5.94
N ARG A 235 5.93 27.57 5.35
CA ARG A 235 5.59 26.23 4.87
C ARG A 235 5.36 25.30 6.06
N VAL A 236 4.29 24.53 6.02
CA VAL A 236 3.97 23.55 7.08
C VAL A 236 3.95 22.11 6.60
N ALA A 237 4.01 21.91 5.28
CA ALA A 237 4.07 20.60 4.66
C ALA A 237 5.39 20.44 3.92
N PHE A 238 6.16 19.43 4.35
CA PHE A 238 7.45 19.03 3.78
C PHE A 238 7.41 17.54 3.49
N GLY A 239 8.29 17.10 2.59
CA GLY A 239 8.41 15.70 2.23
C GLY A 239 7.29 15.24 1.29
N LEU A 240 7.69 14.87 0.08
CA LEU A 240 6.99 13.94 -0.78
C LEU A 240 7.92 12.77 -1.06
#